data_AF-A0A9D1PG64-F1
#
_entry.id   AF-A0A9D1PG64-F1
#
_cell.length_a   1.000
_cell.length_b   1.000
_cell.length_c   1.000
_cell.angle_alpha   90.00
_cell.angle_beta   90.00
_cell.angle_gamma   90.00
#
_symmetry.space_group_name_H-M   'P 1'
#
loop_
_entity.id
_entity.type
_entity.pdbx_description
1 polymer ?
#
loop_
_entity_poly.entity_id
_entity_poly.type
_entity_poly.pdbx_seq_one_letter_code
_entity_poly.pdbx_strand_id
1 'polypeptide(L)'
;MEILSQIVERVNSFLWDGALLVLLLGTGIFYTINLKFIQVRKFGEGMKRMFGNFSLHGKSTEKGLSSFQALATAIAAQVGTGNIAGAATAIASGGPGAIFWMWVSAFFGMATIYGEAV
;
A
#
# COMPACT_ATOMS: atom_id res chain seq x y z
N MET A 1 34.75 12.16 -13.86
CA MET A 1 33.60 11.25 -14.01
C MET A 1 33.44 10.28 -12.83
N GLU A 2 34.52 9.86 -12.16
CA GLU A 2 34.45 9.00 -10.96
C GLU A 2 33.92 9.70 -9.70
N ILE A 3 34.29 10.96 -9.45
CA ILE A 3 33.79 11.69 -8.27
C ILE A 3 32.27 11.91 -8.34
N LEU A 4 31.75 12.22 -9.53
CA LEU A 4 30.30 12.39 -9.73
C LEU A 4 29.55 11.07 -9.55
N SER A 5 30.07 9.95 -10.05
CA SER A 5 29.44 8.63 -9.83
C SER A 5 29.47 8.23 -8.36
N GLN A 6 30.58 8.45 -7.65
CA GLN A 6 30.68 8.18 -6.21
C GLN A 6 29.70 9.01 -5.37
N ILE A 7 29.48 10.28 -5.72
CA ILE A 7 28.48 11.11 -5.04
C ILE A 7 27.07 10.58 -5.31
N VAL A 8 26.76 10.26 -6.57
CA VAL A 8 25.45 9.71 -6.96
C VAL A 8 25.17 8.38 -6.26
N GLU A 9 26.14 7.46 -6.19
CA GLU A 9 25.98 6.18 -5.51
C GLU A 9 25.74 6.33 -4.00
N ARG A 10 26.43 7.28 -3.35
CA ARG A 10 26.23 7.57 -1.92
C ARG A 10 24.85 8.16 -1.63
N VAL A 11 24.38 9.07 -2.48
CA VAL A 11 23.03 9.63 -2.36
C VAL A 11 21.99 8.54 -2.63
N ASN A 12 22.21 7.71 -3.65
CA ASN A 12 21.31 6.64 -4.02
C ASN A 12 21.17 5.61 -2.88
N SER A 13 22.28 5.10 -2.34
CA SER A 13 22.25 4.17 -1.20
C SER A 13 21.58 4.78 0.03
N PHE A 14 21.91 6.03 0.39
CA PHE A 14 21.26 6.68 1.52
C PHE A 14 19.74 6.82 1.34
N LEU A 15 19.28 7.20 0.13
CA LEU A 15 17.86 7.38 -0.16
C LEU A 15 17.10 6.05 -0.20
N TRP A 16 17.60 5.06 -0.96
CA TRP A 16 16.91 3.80 -1.19
C TRP A 16 17.02 2.83 -0.01
N ASP A 17 18.19 2.73 0.62
CA ASP A 17 18.44 1.70 1.64
C ASP A 17 17.93 2.11 3.02
N GLY A 18 17.81 3.41 3.29
CA GLY A 18 17.49 3.92 4.63
C GLY A 18 16.34 4.93 4.63
N ALA A 19 16.52 6.06 3.94
CA ALA A 19 15.63 7.20 4.11
C ALA A 19 14.19 6.90 3.66
N LEU A 20 14.01 6.28 2.49
CA LEU A 20 12.68 5.96 1.98
C LEU A 20 11.94 4.94 2.84
N LEU A 21 12.63 3.90 3.32
CA LEU A 21 12.02 2.90 4.20
C LEU A 21 11.53 3.53 5.51
N VAL A 22 12.37 4.37 6.13
CA VAL A 22 12.02 5.07 7.37
C VAL A 22 10.88 6.07 7.14
N LEU A 23 10.88 6.79 6.03
CA LEU A 23 9.81 7.74 5.71
C LEU A 23 8.47 7.04 5.41
N LEU A 24 8.47 5.94 4.64
CA LEU A 24 7.25 5.19 4.32
C LEU A 24 6.65 4.52 5.55
N LEU A 25 7.47 3.80 6.33
CA LEU A 25 6.99 3.17 7.56
C LEU A 25 6.64 4.20 8.63
N GLY A 26 7.44 5.26 8.75
CA GLY A 26 7.22 6.37 9.68
C GLY A 26 5.92 7.11 9.40
N THR A 27 5.62 7.43 8.14
CA THR A 27 4.35 8.05 7.75
C THR A 27 3.18 7.09 7.97
N GLY A 28 3.32 5.80 7.66
CA GLY A 28 2.28 4.80 7.93
C GLY A 28 1.94 4.66 9.42
N ILE A 29 2.96 4.66 10.29
CA ILE A 29 2.77 4.66 11.76
C ILE A 29 2.14 5.98 12.22
N PHE A 30 2.64 7.12 11.73
CA PHE A 30 2.12 8.43 12.05
C PHE A 30 0.63 8.55 11.69
N TYR A 31 0.24 8.17 10.48
CA TYR A 31 -1.16 8.17 10.06
C TYR A 31 -1.99 7.16 10.84
N THR A 32 -1.45 5.97 11.13
CA THR A 32 -2.13 4.98 11.97
C THR A 32 -2.50 5.54 13.33
N ILE A 33 -1.57 6.24 14.00
CA ILE A 33 -1.81 6.84 15.31
C ILE A 33 -2.77 8.02 15.21
N ASN A 34 -2.55 8.95 14.28
CA ASN A 34 -3.39 10.14 14.10
C ASN A 34 -4.84 9.79 13.72
N LEU A 35 -5.02 8.78 12.86
CA LEU A 35 -6.34 8.30 12.42
C LEU A 35 -6.97 7.32 13.43
N LYS A 36 -6.34 7.11 14.60
CA LYS A 36 -6.82 6.24 15.69
C LYS A 36 -7.07 4.80 15.22
N PHE A 37 -6.07 4.19 14.60
CA PHE A 37 -6.12 2.82 14.07
C PHE A 37 -7.30 2.58 13.13
N ILE A 38 -7.41 3.45 12.12
CA ILE A 38 -8.52 3.43 11.16
C ILE A 38 -8.61 2.11 10.38
N GLN A 39 -7.47 1.47 10.10
CA GLN A 39 -7.39 0.19 9.42
C GLN A 39 -8.05 -0.95 10.19
N VAL A 40 -8.25 -0.84 11.50
CA VAL A 40 -9.03 -1.80 12.29
C VAL A 40 -10.48 -1.32 12.45
N ARG A 41 -10.65 -0.03 12.79
CA ARG A 41 -11.97 0.55 13.10
C ARG A 41 -12.92 0.58 11.91
N LYS A 42 -12.41 0.93 10.71
CA LYS A 42 -13.23 1.19 9.52
C LYS A 42 -13.21 0.05 8.50
N PHE A 43 -12.39 -0.98 8.71
CA PHE A 43 -12.33 -2.13 7.82
C PHE A 43 -13.69 -2.82 7.66
N GLY A 44 -14.39 -3.10 8.76
CA GLY A 44 -15.71 -3.74 8.72
C GLY A 44 -16.78 -2.90 8.03
N GLU A 45 -16.78 -1.58 8.21
CA GLU A 45 -17.68 -0.68 7.48
C GLU A 45 -17.33 -0.60 5.99
N GLY A 46 -16.04 -0.56 5.65
CA GLY A 46 -15.54 -0.56 4.28
C GLY A 46 -16.01 -1.81 3.53
N MET A 47 -15.77 -2.99 4.11
CA MET A 47 -16.21 -4.27 3.54
C MET A 47 -17.73 -4.33 3.36
N LYS A 48 -18.52 -3.84 4.34
CA LYS A 48 -19.98 -3.76 4.19
C LYS A 48 -20.41 -2.82 3.06
N ARG A 49 -19.70 -1.72 2.80
CA ARG A 49 -20.03 -0.80 1.69
C ARG A 49 -19.61 -1.36 0.33
N MET A 50 -18.51 -2.11 0.29
CA MET A 50 -17.97 -2.74 -0.92
C MET A 50 -18.83 -3.94 -1.36
N PHE A 51 -19.25 -4.79 -0.41
CA PHE A 51 -19.99 -6.02 -0.67
C PHE A 51 -21.49 -5.94 -0.35
N GLY A 52 -21.93 -4.98 0.46
CA GLY A 52 -23.35 -4.80 0.81
C GLY A 52 -24.17 -4.04 -0.25
N ASN A 53 -23.51 -3.31 -1.14
CA ASN A 53 -24.14 -2.70 -2.32
C ASN A 53 -24.18 -3.66 -3.53
N PHE A 54 -24.21 -4.98 -3.30
CA PHE A 54 -24.47 -5.99 -4.34
C PHE A 54 -25.94 -5.99 -4.80
N SER A 55 -26.59 -4.83 -4.84
CA SER A 55 -27.83 -4.66 -5.58
C SER A 55 -27.45 -4.43 -7.04
N LEU A 56 -27.66 -5.46 -7.86
CA LEU A 56 -27.68 -5.44 -9.33
C LEU A 56 -28.69 -4.43 -9.93
N HIS A 57 -29.28 -3.54 -9.12
CA HIS A 57 -30.21 -2.48 -9.52
C HIS A 57 -29.97 -1.12 -8.81
N GLY A 58 -28.85 -0.94 -8.10
CA GLY A 58 -28.58 0.28 -7.34
C GLY A 58 -27.95 1.40 -8.16
N LYS A 59 -28.78 2.17 -8.88
CA LYS A 59 -28.54 3.51 -9.45
C LYS A 59 -27.09 3.81 -9.85
N SER A 60 -26.83 3.72 -11.16
CA SER A 60 -25.82 4.55 -11.81
C SER A 60 -26.02 6.01 -11.39
N THR A 61 -25.20 6.51 -10.45
CA THR A 61 -24.95 7.95 -10.40
C THR A 61 -24.32 8.31 -11.72
N GLU A 62 -24.99 9.17 -12.48
CA GLU A 62 -24.76 9.45 -13.91
C GLU A 62 -23.35 9.95 -14.29
N LYS A 63 -22.36 9.93 -13.37
CA LYS A 63 -20.95 10.29 -13.60
C LYS A 63 -19.95 9.56 -12.65
N GLY A 64 -19.96 8.22 -12.56
CA GLY A 64 -18.90 7.52 -11.80
C GLY A 64 -18.97 5.99 -11.78
N LEU A 65 -17.81 5.35 -11.51
CA LEU A 65 -17.69 3.90 -11.27
C LEU A 65 -18.39 3.53 -9.95
N SER A 66 -19.05 2.36 -9.90
CA SER A 66 -19.56 1.78 -8.64
C SER A 66 -18.41 1.54 -7.65
N SER A 67 -18.65 1.58 -6.33
CA SER A 67 -17.62 1.35 -5.31
C SER A 67 -16.88 0.01 -5.50
N PHE A 68 -17.58 -1.03 -5.96
CA PHE A 68 -16.95 -2.31 -6.30
C PHE A 68 -16.12 -2.24 -7.58
N GLN A 69 -16.59 -1.52 -8.61
CA GLN A 69 -15.86 -1.33 -9.85
C GLN A 69 -14.59 -0.50 -9.64
N ALA A 70 -14.65 0.57 -8.85
CA ALA A 70 -13.50 1.39 -8.50
C ALA A 70 -12.43 0.56 -7.74
N LEU A 71 -12.86 -0.26 -6.78
CA LEU A 71 -11.98 -1.20 -6.10
C LEU A 71 -11.37 -2.22 -7.07
N ALA A 72 -12.20 -2.86 -7.90
CA ALA A 72 -11.73 -3.88 -8.84
C ALA A 72 -10.69 -3.31 -9.80
N THR A 73 -10.90 -2.08 -10.28
CA THR A 73 -9.92 -1.34 -11.09
C THR A 73 -8.63 -1.07 -10.32
N ALA A 74 -8.71 -0.61 -9.07
CA ALA A 74 -7.53 -0.36 -8.24
C ALA A 74 -6.73 -1.64 -7.96
N ILE A 75 -7.41 -2.75 -7.64
CA ILE A 75 -6.78 -4.06 -7.41
C ILE A 75 -6.13 -4.56 -8.71
N ALA A 76 -6.83 -4.47 -9.85
CA ALA A 76 -6.28 -4.88 -11.14
C ALA A 76 -5.03 -4.07 -11.53
N ALA A 77 -4.97 -2.79 -11.17
CA ALA A 77 -3.79 -1.95 -11.41
C ALA A 77 -2.61 -2.31 -10.49
N GLN A 78 -2.88 -2.70 -9.24
CA GLN A 78 -1.84 -2.96 -8.23
C GLN A 78 -1.36 -4.42 -8.21
N VAL A 79 -2.18 -5.38 -8.63
CA VAL A 79 -1.84 -6.81 -8.63
C VAL A 79 -1.24 -7.19 -9.97
N GLY A 80 0.04 -7.57 -9.95
CA GLY A 80 0.73 -8.05 -11.14
C GLY A 80 1.92 -8.94 -10.82
N THR A 81 2.63 -9.36 -11.87
CA THR A 81 3.82 -10.22 -11.78
C THR A 81 4.86 -9.66 -10.82
N GLY A 82 4.99 -8.34 -10.73
CA GLY A 82 5.90 -7.66 -9.81
C GLY A 82 5.66 -8.00 -8.33
N ASN A 83 4.41 -8.17 -7.90
CA ASN A 83 4.11 -8.51 -6.51
C ASN A 83 4.50 -9.96 -6.20
N ILE A 84 4.31 -10.86 -7.16
CA ILE A 84 4.65 -12.29 -7.02
C ILE A 84 6.16 -12.47 -7.05
N ALA A 85 6.84 -11.91 -8.06
CA ALA A 85 8.28 -11.97 -8.20
C ALA A 85 8.99 -11.24 -7.04
N GLY A 86 8.44 -10.11 -6.60
CA GLY A 86 8.91 -9.36 -5.44
C GLY A 86 8.82 -10.15 -4.14
N ALA A 87 7.67 -10.80 -3.88
CA ALA A 87 7.51 -11.68 -2.73
C ALA A 87 8.48 -12.87 -2.78
N ALA A 88 8.62 -13.52 -3.95
CA ALA A 88 9.56 -14.62 -4.14
C ALA A 88 11.01 -14.19 -3.89
N THR A 89 11.40 -13.02 -4.40
CA THR A 89 12.74 -12.45 -4.20
C THR A 89 12.98 -12.11 -2.74
N ALA A 90 11.99 -11.51 -2.06
CA ALA A 90 12.08 -11.17 -0.64
C ALA A 90 12.23 -12.41 0.25
N ILE A 91 11.54 -13.51 -0.07
CA ILE A 91 11.72 -14.79 0.62
C ILE A 91 13.11 -15.38 0.33
N ALA A 92 13.54 -15.35 -0.94
CA ALA A 92 14.83 -15.91 -1.34
C ALA A 92 16.02 -15.16 -0.73
N SER A 93 15.94 -13.84 -0.61
CA SER A 93 17.03 -13.00 -0.09
C SER A 93 16.96 -12.77 1.42
N GLY A 94 15.76 -12.57 1.97
CA GLY A 94 15.52 -12.24 3.39
C GLY A 94 15.05 -13.41 4.25
N GLY A 95 14.84 -14.58 3.65
CA GLY A 95 14.30 -15.76 4.33
C GLY A 95 12.78 -15.69 4.56
N PRO A 96 12.19 -16.73 5.17
CA PRO A 96 10.74 -16.83 5.35
C PRO A 96 10.15 -15.72 6.23
N GLY A 97 10.95 -15.09 7.08
CA GLY A 97 10.55 -13.96 7.93
C GLY A 97 10.16 -12.70 7.13
N ALA A 98 10.53 -12.60 5.85
CA ALA A 98 10.15 -11.48 5.00
C ALA A 98 8.64 -11.31 4.87
N ILE A 99 7.88 -12.42 4.87
CA ILE A 99 6.41 -12.37 4.76
C ILE A 99 5.77 -11.66 5.95
N PHE A 100 6.28 -11.90 7.16
CA PHE A 100 5.80 -11.20 8.35
C PHE A 100 5.98 -9.68 8.19
N TRP A 101 7.16 -9.25 7.76
CA TRP A 101 7.44 -7.82 7.55
C TRP A 101 6.64 -7.20 6.41
N MET A 102 6.33 -7.97 5.36
CA MET A 102 5.41 -7.53 4.30
C MET A 102 3.98 -7.31 4.81
N TRP A 103 3.50 -8.13 5.76
CA TRP A 103 2.18 -7.90 6.38
C TRP A 103 2.20 -6.68 7.31
N VAL A 104 3.27 -6.50 8.08
CA VAL A 104 3.42 -5.33 8.95
C VAL A 104 3.46 -4.04 8.12
N SER A 105 4.23 -4.02 7.03
CA SER A 105 4.29 -2.85 6.15
C SER A 105 2.95 -2.60 5.45
N ALA A 106 2.26 -3.64 4.98
CA ALA A 106 0.93 -3.52 4.41
C ALA A 106 -0.09 -2.97 5.43
N PHE A 107 0.00 -3.40 6.69
CA PHE A 107 -0.88 -2.92 7.75
C PHE A 107 -0.77 -1.41 7.98
N PHE A 108 0.47 -0.90 8.05
CA PHE A 108 0.70 0.54 8.18
C PHE A 108 0.42 1.30 6.87
N GLY A 109 0.68 0.68 5.72
CA GLY A 109 0.39 1.24 4.40
C GLY A 109 -1.11 1.48 4.14
N MET A 110 -2.00 0.69 4.74
CA MET A 110 -3.44 0.92 4.69
C MET A 110 -3.85 2.29 5.25
N ALA A 111 -3.15 2.79 6.29
CA ALA A 111 -3.43 4.11 6.85
C ALA A 111 -2.95 5.23 5.92
N THR A 112 -1.80 5.04 5.27
CA THR A 112 -1.25 5.99 4.29
C THR A 112 -2.18 6.13 3.08
N ILE A 113 -2.57 5.02 2.44
CA ILE A 113 -3.44 5.07 1.26
C ILE A 113 -4.84 5.61 1.58
N TYR A 114 -5.33 5.39 2.81
CA TYR A 114 -6.56 6.03 3.27
C TYR A 114 -6.41 7.55 3.34
N GLY A 115 -5.27 8.05 3.82
CA GLY A 115 -4.96 9.48 3.83
C GLY A 115 -4.80 10.09 2.43
N GLU A 116 -4.38 9.29 1.44
CA GLU A 116 -4.27 9.73 0.03
C GLU A 116 -5.63 9.74 -0.70
N ALA A 117 -6.57 8.89 -0.28
CA ALA A 117 -7.86 8.72 -0.92
C ALA A 117 -9.01 9.55 -0.31
N VAL A 118 -8.74 10.28 0.79
CA VAL A 118 -9.66 11.24 1.43
C VAL A 118 -9.38 12.65 0.94
#